data_AF-A0AA43RWT6-F1
#
_entry.id   AF-A0AA43RWT6-F1
#
_cell.length_a   1.000
_cell.length_b   1.000
_cell.length_c   1.000
_cell.angle_alpha   90.00
_cell.angle_beta   90.00
_cell.angle_gamma   90.00
#
_symmetry.space_group_name_H-M   'P 1'
#
loop_
_entity.id
_entity.type
_entity.pdbx_description
1 polymer ?
#
loop_
_entity_poly.entity_id
_entity_poly.type
_entity_poly.pdbx_seq_one_letter_code
_entity_poly.pdbx_strand_id
1 'polypeptide(L)'
;MKKVAKFHKVSYEQFSSSFDGKDVHELYDAICLPKRATAQSAGYDFFLPFDLELAPNETKLIPTGIRVEMLANWVLQLYPRSGLGFKFRLQLNNTVGIIDADYFYSDNEGHIFAKITNDSNENKTISLKAHDGFMQGIFMEYGIVEDDDATGVRNGGFGSTSK
;
A
#
# COMPACT_ATOMS: atom_id res chain seq x y z
N MET A 1 -6.87 1.19 23.01
CA MET A 1 -5.82 1.43 21.99
C MET A 1 -5.99 2.86 21.47
N LYS A 2 -4.89 3.60 21.30
CA LYS A 2 -4.90 4.96 20.71
C LYS A 2 -5.33 4.86 19.24
N LYS A 3 -6.25 5.73 18.80
CA LYS A 3 -6.61 5.85 17.38
C LYS A 3 -5.71 6.91 16.77
N VAL A 4 -4.92 6.54 15.76
CA VAL A 4 -3.85 7.38 15.21
C VAL A 4 -3.98 7.69 13.73
N ALA A 5 -4.92 7.04 13.02
CA ALA A 5 -5.04 7.16 11.58
C ALA A 5 -6.46 6.81 11.07
N LYS A 6 -6.75 7.21 9.84
CA LYS A 6 -7.97 6.90 9.10
C LYS A 6 -7.63 6.61 7.64
N PHE A 7 -8.14 5.49 7.11
CA PHE A 7 -8.03 5.15 5.69
C PHE A 7 -9.15 5.82 4.89
N HIS A 8 -8.82 6.27 3.68
CA HIS A 8 -9.73 6.85 2.72
C HIS A 8 -9.48 6.24 1.34
N LYS A 9 -10.48 6.35 0.45
CA LYS A 9 -10.21 6.21 -0.98
C LYS A 9 -9.54 7.48 -1.49
N VAL A 10 -8.67 7.34 -2.49
CA VAL A 10 -8.33 8.47 -3.38
C VAL A 10 -9.55 8.79 -4.24
N SER A 11 -9.56 9.91 -4.95
CA SER A 11 -10.61 10.25 -5.91
C SER A 11 -10.69 9.22 -7.05
N TYR A 12 -11.84 9.18 -7.73
CA TYR A 12 -12.02 8.34 -8.89
C TYR A 12 -11.03 8.73 -10.01
N GLU A 13 -10.81 10.03 -10.19
CA GLU A 13 -9.90 10.61 -11.16
C GLU A 13 -8.46 10.14 -10.89
N GLN A 14 -8.02 10.22 -9.64
CA GLN A 14 -6.69 9.73 -9.25
C GLN A 14 -6.56 8.22 -9.44
N PHE A 15 -7.57 7.43 -9.05
CA PHE A 15 -7.53 5.99 -9.23
C PHE A 15 -7.52 5.59 -10.73
N SER A 16 -8.43 6.14 -11.53
CA SER A 16 -8.55 5.85 -12.97
C SER A 16 -7.32 6.25 -13.78
N SER A 17 -6.57 7.27 -13.34
CA SER A 17 -5.27 7.63 -13.94
C SER A 17 -4.26 6.47 -13.94
N SER A 18 -4.39 5.50 -13.03
CA SER A 18 -3.53 4.31 -12.96
C SER A 18 -3.87 3.24 -13.99
N PHE A 19 -4.93 3.44 -14.80
CA PHE A 19 -5.45 2.47 -15.77
C PHE A 19 -5.53 3.05 -17.18
N ASP A 20 -4.68 4.03 -17.51
CA ASP A 20 -4.60 4.66 -18.83
C ASP A 20 -5.94 5.21 -19.33
N GLY A 21 -6.80 5.70 -18.41
CA GLY A 21 -8.10 6.29 -18.75
C GLY A 21 -9.20 5.28 -19.11
N LYS A 22 -9.00 3.99 -18.82
CA LYS A 22 -10.08 2.99 -18.91
C LYS A 22 -11.18 3.30 -17.89
N ASP A 23 -12.42 2.98 -18.24
CA ASP A 23 -13.54 3.03 -17.30
C ASP A 23 -13.35 1.95 -16.22
N VAL A 24 -13.20 2.41 -14.98
CA VAL A 24 -12.92 1.57 -13.81
C VAL A 24 -13.89 1.87 -12.66
N HIS A 25 -15.08 2.42 -12.95
CA HIS A 25 -16.07 2.73 -11.90
C HIS A 25 -16.41 1.52 -11.05
N GLU A 26 -16.65 0.36 -11.68
CA GLU A 26 -16.96 -0.87 -10.94
C GLU A 26 -15.81 -1.29 -10.02
N LEU A 27 -14.56 -1.20 -10.49
CA LEU A 27 -13.38 -1.49 -9.67
C LEU A 27 -13.26 -0.48 -8.51
N TYR A 28 -13.46 0.80 -8.80
CA TYR A 28 -13.34 1.88 -7.83
C TYR A 28 -14.39 1.78 -6.71
N ASP A 29 -15.64 1.53 -7.09
CA ASP A 29 -16.75 1.36 -6.14
C ASP A 29 -16.51 0.15 -5.24
N ALA A 30 -15.96 -0.93 -5.81
CA ALA A 30 -15.64 -2.16 -5.11
C ALA A 30 -14.38 -2.08 -4.21
N ILE A 31 -13.59 -1.00 -4.25
CA ILE A 31 -12.42 -0.82 -3.37
C ILE A 31 -12.83 -0.99 -1.90
N CYS A 32 -12.15 -1.92 -1.22
CA CYS A 32 -12.33 -2.19 0.20
C CYS A 32 -11.27 -1.45 1.02
N LEU A 33 -11.70 -0.67 2.02
CA LEU A 33 -10.77 -0.03 2.95
C LEU A 33 -10.02 -1.10 3.79
N PRO A 34 -8.74 -0.86 4.14
CA PRO A 34 -7.98 -1.78 4.95
C PRO A 34 -8.63 -2.05 6.31
N LYS A 35 -8.58 -3.31 6.76
CA LYS A 35 -9.18 -3.73 8.04
C LYS A 35 -8.30 -4.73 8.77
N ARG A 36 -8.40 -4.71 10.09
CA ARG A 36 -7.79 -5.73 10.95
C ARG A 36 -8.58 -7.03 10.86
N ALA A 37 -7.89 -8.15 10.82
CA ALA A 37 -8.51 -9.47 10.78
C ALA A 37 -9.08 -9.90 12.15
N THR A 38 -8.41 -9.51 13.25
CA THR A 38 -8.83 -9.83 14.62
C THR A 38 -8.65 -8.63 15.55
N ALA A 39 -9.26 -8.67 16.73
CA ALA A 39 -9.16 -7.58 17.71
C ALA A 39 -7.71 -7.29 18.17
N GLN A 40 -6.83 -8.30 18.09
CA GLN A 40 -5.44 -8.23 18.55
C GLN A 40 -4.43 -8.19 17.40
N SER A 41 -4.85 -8.22 16.13
CA SER A 41 -3.90 -8.09 15.02
C SER A 41 -3.27 -6.70 15.02
N ALA A 42 -1.98 -6.61 14.72
CA ALA A 42 -1.31 -5.32 14.52
C ALA A 42 -1.62 -4.75 13.14
N GLY A 43 -1.57 -5.61 12.12
CA GLY A 43 -1.75 -5.23 10.71
C GLY A 43 -3.19 -5.00 10.30
N TYR A 44 -3.37 -4.02 9.41
CA TYR A 44 -4.55 -3.82 8.58
C TYR A 44 -4.31 -4.45 7.22
N ASP A 45 -5.08 -5.47 6.86
CA ASP A 45 -4.99 -6.10 5.54
C ASP A 45 -5.49 -5.14 4.46
N PHE A 46 -4.72 -5.00 3.38
CA PHE A 46 -5.10 -4.33 2.13
C PHE A 46 -5.58 -5.35 1.12
N PHE A 47 -6.61 -4.97 0.36
CA PHE A 47 -7.31 -5.85 -0.57
C PHE A 47 -7.02 -5.49 -2.02
N LEU A 48 -7.00 -6.49 -2.89
CA LEU A 48 -6.84 -6.27 -4.32
C LEU A 48 -8.09 -5.60 -4.92
N PRO A 49 -7.94 -4.59 -5.78
CA PRO A 49 -9.06 -4.01 -6.52
C PRO A 49 -9.50 -4.85 -7.73
N PHE A 50 -8.69 -5.83 -8.15
CA PHE A 50 -8.95 -6.69 -9.31
C PHE A 50 -8.31 -8.07 -9.13
N ASP A 51 -8.73 -9.04 -9.94
CA ASP A 51 -8.10 -10.36 -10.02
C ASP A 51 -6.62 -10.27 -10.41
N LEU A 52 -5.78 -10.99 -9.68
CA LEU A 52 -4.33 -11.02 -9.87
C LEU A 52 -3.88 -12.45 -10.17
N GLU A 53 -3.36 -12.64 -11.38
CA GLU A 53 -2.43 -13.71 -11.70
C GLU A 53 -1.03 -13.13 -11.74
N LEU A 54 -0.07 -13.77 -11.06
CA LEU A 54 1.32 -13.36 -11.04
C LEU A 54 2.21 -14.60 -11.17
N ALA A 55 2.77 -14.81 -12.37
CA ALA A 55 3.65 -15.93 -12.67
C ALA A 55 4.99 -15.81 -11.92
N PRO A 56 5.75 -16.91 -11.76
CA PRO A 56 7.10 -16.85 -11.19
C PRO A 56 7.97 -15.82 -11.90
N ASN A 57 8.68 -14.99 -11.14
CA ASN A 57 9.51 -13.85 -11.57
C ASN A 57 8.74 -12.66 -12.17
N GLU A 58 7.41 -12.70 -12.20
CA GLU A 58 6.61 -11.57 -12.65
C GLU A 58 6.52 -10.50 -11.56
N THR A 59 6.56 -9.24 -11.99
CA THR A 59 6.40 -8.05 -11.14
C THR A 59 5.17 -7.28 -11.58
N LYS A 60 4.35 -6.84 -10.62
CA LYS A 60 3.19 -5.98 -10.90
C LYS A 60 3.11 -4.81 -9.94
N LEU A 61 2.74 -3.64 -10.46
CA LEU A 61 2.37 -2.48 -9.66
C LEU A 61 0.86 -2.50 -9.41
N ILE A 62 0.46 -2.49 -8.15
CA ILE A 62 -0.94 -2.51 -7.72
C ILE A 62 -1.34 -1.11 -7.26
N PRO A 63 -2.22 -0.40 -7.98
CA PRO A 63 -2.87 0.81 -7.48
C PRO A 63 -3.92 0.41 -6.44
N THR A 64 -3.69 0.64 -5.15
CA THR A 64 -4.62 0.16 -4.11
C THR A 64 -5.94 0.92 -4.08
N GLY A 65 -5.90 2.18 -4.53
CA GLY A 65 -7.01 3.12 -4.41
C GLY A 65 -7.16 3.67 -3.00
N ILE A 66 -6.22 3.37 -2.12
CA ILE A 66 -6.22 3.77 -0.71
C ILE A 66 -5.21 4.89 -0.48
N ARG A 67 -5.59 5.82 0.39
CA ARG A 67 -4.72 6.79 1.05
C ARG A 67 -5.00 6.79 2.56
N VAL A 68 -4.10 7.36 3.35
CA VAL A 68 -4.21 7.34 4.82
C VAL A 68 -3.87 8.68 5.43
N GLU A 69 -4.77 9.20 6.25
CA GLU A 69 -4.53 10.35 7.12
C GLU A 69 -4.05 9.82 8.48
N MET A 70 -2.97 10.37 9.05
CA MET A 70 -2.47 9.93 10.36
C MET A 70 -1.88 11.08 11.18
N LEU A 71 -1.75 10.85 12.49
CA LEU A 71 -1.10 11.78 13.43
C LEU A 71 0.38 11.91 13.10
N ALA A 72 0.94 13.09 13.38
CA ALA A 72 2.31 13.51 13.03
C ALA A 72 3.37 12.41 13.14
N ASN A 73 4.01 12.15 14.26
CA ASN A 73 5.11 11.19 14.45
C ASN A 73 4.81 9.68 14.24
N TRP A 74 3.92 9.31 13.32
CA TRP A 74 3.57 7.94 12.96
C TRP A 74 3.90 7.64 11.51
N VAL A 75 4.33 6.40 11.27
CA VAL A 75 4.55 5.84 9.94
C VAL A 75 3.65 4.63 9.75
N LEU A 76 3.07 4.48 8.55
CA LEU A 76 2.45 3.22 8.15
C LEU A 76 3.49 2.40 7.38
N GLN A 77 3.91 1.29 7.96
CA GLN A 77 4.82 0.33 7.32
C GLN A 77 4.04 -0.79 6.65
N LEU A 78 4.26 -0.99 5.35
CA LEU A 78 3.60 -2.01 4.54
C LEU A 78 4.49 -3.23 4.42
N TYR A 79 3.91 -4.41 4.66
CA TYR A 79 4.56 -5.71 4.60
C TYR A 79 3.76 -6.69 3.75
N PRO A 80 4.41 -7.68 3.12
CA PRO A 80 3.71 -8.84 2.58
C PRO A 80 2.86 -9.53 3.65
N ARG A 81 1.74 -10.14 3.26
CA ARG A 81 1.05 -11.09 4.14
C ARG A 81 1.89 -12.35 4.28
N SER A 82 2.07 -12.83 5.50
CA SER A 82 2.93 -13.98 5.79
C SER A 82 2.56 -15.20 4.96
N GLY A 83 1.28 -15.50 4.78
CA GLY A 83 0.83 -16.61 3.94
C GLY A 83 1.34 -16.56 2.50
N LEU A 84 1.38 -15.37 1.88
CA LEU A 84 1.89 -15.19 0.52
C LEU A 84 3.42 -15.22 0.47
N GLY A 85 4.07 -14.59 1.45
CA GLY A 85 5.53 -14.63 1.59
C GLY A 85 6.07 -16.04 1.80
N PHE A 86 5.41 -16.87 2.63
CA PHE A 86 5.85 -18.25 2.89
C PHE A 86 5.53 -19.22 1.75
N LYS A 87 4.35 -19.12 1.14
CA LYS A 87 3.90 -20.11 0.13
C LYS A 87 4.45 -19.84 -1.27
N PHE A 88 4.67 -18.57 -1.60
CA PHE A 88 4.99 -18.12 -2.95
C PHE A 88 6.21 -17.20 -3.00
N ARG A 89 6.83 -16.90 -1.85
CA ARG A 89 7.93 -15.92 -1.77
C ARG A 89 7.51 -14.55 -2.34
N LEU A 90 6.24 -14.16 -2.18
CA LEU A 90 5.79 -12.84 -2.61
C LEU A 90 6.57 -11.75 -1.85
N GLN A 91 7.22 -10.86 -2.59
CA GLN A 91 7.99 -9.73 -2.06
C GLN A 91 7.30 -8.40 -2.39
N LEU A 92 7.49 -7.41 -1.51
CA LEU A 92 7.42 -6.00 -1.90
C LEU A 92 8.81 -5.58 -2.41
N ASN A 93 8.90 -4.96 -3.59
CA ASN A 93 10.20 -4.65 -4.20
C ASN A 93 11.03 -3.62 -3.43
N ASN A 94 10.38 -2.84 -2.56
CA ASN A 94 11.03 -1.91 -1.64
C ASN A 94 11.20 -2.48 -0.23
N THR A 95 11.01 -3.79 -0.04
CA THR A 95 11.08 -4.53 1.23
C THR A 95 9.98 -4.12 2.22
N VAL A 96 9.97 -2.86 2.65
CA VAL A 96 8.95 -2.26 3.50
C VAL A 96 8.44 -0.99 2.83
N GLY A 97 7.14 -0.90 2.62
CA GLY A 97 6.53 0.35 2.15
C GLY A 97 6.48 1.36 3.29
N ILE A 98 7.20 2.47 3.18
CA ILE A 98 7.18 3.57 4.14
C ILE A 98 6.20 4.63 3.64
N ILE A 99 5.09 4.78 4.36
CA ILE A 99 4.08 5.80 4.10
C ILE A 99 4.14 6.83 5.23
N ASP A 100 4.63 8.01 4.88
CA ASP A 100 4.78 9.16 5.80
C ASP A 100 3.44 9.88 5.99
N ALA A 101 3.29 10.59 7.12
CA ALA A 101 2.05 11.26 7.47
C ALA A 101 1.67 12.38 6.48
N ASP A 102 2.66 13.08 5.92
CA ASP A 102 2.46 14.18 4.97
C ASP A 102 2.16 13.69 3.54
N TYR A 103 2.41 12.41 3.24
CA TYR A 103 2.12 11.81 1.93
C TYR A 103 0.63 11.92 1.55
N PHE A 104 -0.28 11.98 2.53
CA PHE A 104 -1.71 12.16 2.29
C PHE A 104 -2.06 13.39 1.45
N TYR A 105 -1.25 14.45 1.52
CA TYR A 105 -1.47 15.72 0.85
C TYR A 105 -0.68 15.86 -0.47
N SER A 106 0.02 14.81 -0.89
CA SER A 106 0.79 14.82 -2.14
C SER A 106 -0.10 14.98 -3.36
N ASP A 107 0.48 15.42 -4.48
CA ASP A 107 -0.22 15.65 -5.77
C ASP A 107 -1.02 14.44 -6.28
N ASN A 108 -0.61 13.22 -5.93
CA ASN A 108 -1.34 12.00 -6.25
C ASN A 108 -2.35 11.59 -5.15
N GLU A 109 -2.77 12.55 -4.33
CA GLU A 109 -3.63 12.40 -3.16
C GLU A 109 -3.11 11.44 -2.07
N GLY A 110 -1.82 11.10 -2.08
CA GLY A 110 -1.28 10.07 -1.19
C GLY A 110 -1.71 8.66 -1.57
N HIS A 111 -2.00 8.42 -2.86
CA HIS A 111 -2.35 7.10 -3.37
C HIS A 111 -1.25 6.09 -3.06
N ILE A 112 -1.58 5.09 -2.26
CA ILE A 112 -0.67 4.00 -1.90
C ILE A 112 -0.64 2.99 -3.05
N PHE A 113 0.56 2.63 -3.46
CA PHE A 113 0.80 1.59 -4.45
C PHE A 113 1.68 0.49 -3.85
N ALA A 114 1.53 -0.72 -4.36
CA ALA A 114 2.38 -1.85 -3.99
C ALA A 114 3.02 -2.45 -5.23
N LYS A 115 4.35 -2.39 -5.33
CA LYS A 115 5.09 -3.13 -6.36
C LYS A 115 5.48 -4.48 -5.79
N ILE A 116 4.85 -5.54 -6.29
CA ILE A 116 5.02 -6.90 -5.81
C ILE A 116 5.70 -7.77 -6.86
N THR A 117 6.53 -8.71 -6.40
CA THR A 117 7.16 -9.74 -7.23
C THR A 117 6.83 -11.12 -6.69
N ASN A 118 6.48 -12.05 -7.57
CA ASN A 118 6.44 -13.47 -7.23
C ASN A 118 7.85 -14.07 -7.38
N ASP A 119 8.60 -14.17 -6.28
CA ASP A 119 9.96 -14.73 -6.26
C ASP A 119 9.97 -16.25 -5.97
N SER A 120 8.92 -16.96 -6.40
CA SER A 120 8.80 -18.40 -6.16
C SER A 120 9.95 -19.19 -6.82
N ASN A 121 10.70 -19.93 -6.02
CA ASN A 121 11.70 -20.91 -6.46
C ASN A 121 11.09 -22.31 -6.76
N GLU A 122 9.78 -22.47 -6.58
CA GLU A 122 9.03 -23.70 -6.81
C GLU A 122 8.09 -23.63 -8.03
N ASN A 123 8.27 -22.62 -8.90
CA ASN A 123 7.42 -22.35 -10.07
C ASN A 123 5.91 -22.23 -9.76
N LYS A 124 5.54 -21.76 -8.57
CA LYS A 124 4.14 -21.55 -8.18
C LYS A 124 3.65 -20.19 -8.66
N THR A 125 2.56 -20.19 -9.41
CA THR A 125 1.81 -18.97 -9.77
C THR A 125 0.95 -18.52 -8.60
N ILE A 126 0.91 -17.21 -8.34
CA ILE A 126 -0.03 -16.61 -7.40
C ILE A 126 -1.31 -16.29 -8.16
N SER A 127 -2.42 -16.85 -7.71
CA SER A 127 -3.77 -16.55 -8.19
C SER A 127 -4.59 -16.02 -7.01
N LEU A 128 -4.97 -14.74 -7.07
CA LEU A 128 -5.78 -14.07 -6.07
C LEU A 128 -6.97 -13.38 -6.74
N LYS A 129 -8.13 -13.39 -6.09
CA LYS A 129 -9.32 -12.71 -6.56
C LYS A 129 -9.35 -11.26 -6.09
N ALA A 130 -10.14 -10.44 -6.78
CA ALA A 130 -10.54 -9.16 -6.25
C ALA A 130 -11.03 -9.32 -4.81
N HIS A 131 -10.69 -8.37 -3.95
CA HIS A 131 -10.98 -8.36 -2.51
C HIS A 131 -10.19 -9.36 -1.65
N ASP A 132 -9.29 -10.16 -2.22
CA ASP A 132 -8.35 -10.94 -1.42
C ASP A 132 -7.30 -10.02 -0.78
N GLY A 133 -6.96 -10.30 0.49
CA GLY A 133 -5.90 -9.59 1.19
C GLY A 133 -4.53 -9.99 0.66
N PHE A 134 -3.70 -9.02 0.27
CA PHE A 134 -2.38 -9.30 -0.36
C PHE A 134 -1.18 -8.67 0.37
N MET A 135 -1.38 -7.54 1.07
CA MET A 135 -0.38 -6.90 1.93
C MET A 135 -1.04 -6.44 3.23
N GLN A 136 -0.24 -6.06 4.22
CA GLN A 136 -0.72 -5.54 5.49
C GLN A 136 0.06 -4.30 5.91
N GLY A 137 -0.61 -3.35 6.55
CA GLY A 137 0.00 -2.14 7.07
C GLY A 137 0.00 -2.11 8.60
N ILE A 138 1.14 -1.79 9.21
CA ILE A 138 1.29 -1.62 10.66
C ILE A 138 1.70 -0.17 10.94
N PHE A 139 0.97 0.48 11.85
CA PHE A 139 1.32 1.81 12.33
C PHE A 139 2.39 1.71 13.42
N MET A 140 3.48 2.46 13.27
CA MET A 140 4.54 2.57 14.27
C MET A 140 4.87 4.02 14.54
N GLU A 141 5.19 4.33 15.79
CA GLU A 141 5.70 5.64 16.19
C GLU A 141 7.20 5.70 15.88
N TYR A 142 7.67 6.87 15.41
CA TYR A 142 9.08 7.10 15.12
C TYR A 142 9.57 8.38 15.80
N GLY A 143 10.90 8.51 15.92
CA GLY A 143 11.57 9.69 16.48
C GLY A 143 12.38 10.45 15.43
N ILE A 144 12.83 11.63 15.80
CA ILE A 144 13.78 12.46 15.04
C ILE A 144 15.07 12.62 15.85
N VAL A 145 16.16 13.01 15.19
CA VAL A 145 17.46 13.29 15.84
C VAL A 145 17.49 14.70 16.44
N GLU A 146 18.43 14.98 17.34
CA GLU A 146 18.50 16.27 18.06
C GLU A 146 18.73 17.48 17.14
N ASP A 147 19.40 17.25 16.00
CA ASP A 147 19.79 18.23 15.01
C ASP A 147 18.94 18.14 13.72
N ASP A 148 17.74 17.57 13.79
CA ASP A 148 16.82 17.49 12.67
C ASP A 148 16.35 18.89 12.23
N ASP A 149 16.60 19.25 10.96
CA ASP A 149 16.23 20.52 10.35
C ASP A 149 15.37 20.35 9.08
N ALA A 150 14.74 19.18 8.94
CA ALA A 150 13.90 18.84 7.80
C ALA A 150 12.67 19.77 7.73
N THR A 151 12.58 20.57 6.65
CA THR A 151 11.46 21.50 6.38
C THR A 151 10.69 21.17 5.10
N GLY A 152 11.11 20.12 4.38
CA GLY A 152 10.44 19.67 3.17
C GLY A 152 9.05 19.12 3.47
N VAL A 153 8.13 19.33 2.51
CA VAL A 153 6.83 18.65 2.49
C VAL A 153 6.83 17.70 1.31
N ARG A 154 6.36 16.47 1.52
CA ARG A 154 6.31 15.48 0.45
C ARG A 154 5.30 15.87 -0.63
N ASN A 155 5.79 16.04 -1.87
CA ASN A 155 4.98 16.27 -3.06
C ASN A 155 5.30 15.22 -4.14
N GLY A 156 4.27 14.57 -4.68
CA GLY A 156 4.37 13.54 -5.72
C GLY A 156 4.60 12.10 -5.22
N GLY A 157 4.24 11.11 -6.06
CA GLY A 157 4.42 9.67 -5.81
C GLY A 157 5.74 9.13 -6.35
N PHE A 158 6.25 8.05 -5.73
CA PHE A 158 7.49 7.31 -6.05
C PHE A 158 8.73 8.15 -6.47
N GLY A 159 9.72 8.25 -5.57
CA GLY A 159 11.03 8.85 -5.91
C GLY A 159 11.06 10.38 -5.90
N SER A 160 10.06 11.02 -5.31
CA SER A 160 9.92 12.48 -5.22
C SER A 160 10.88 13.17 -4.24
N THR A 161 11.52 12.44 -3.33
CA THR A 161 12.45 13.02 -2.34
C THR A 161 13.85 13.26 -2.88
N SER A 162 14.12 12.96 -4.16
CA SER A 162 15.45 13.09 -4.78
C SER A 162 15.39 13.64 -6.20
N LYS A 163 14.69 14.77 -6.39
CA LYS A 163 14.90 15.67 -7.54
C LYS A 163 15.47 16.98 -7.06
#